data_AF-A0A2V6BQG0-F1
#
_entry.id   AF-A0A2V6BQG0-F1
#
_cell.length_a   1.000
_cell.length_b   1.000
_cell.length_c   1.000
_cell.angle_alpha   90.00
_cell.angle_beta   90.00
_cell.angle_gamma   90.00
#
_symmetry.space_group_name_H-M   'P 1'
#
loop_
_entity.id
_entity.type
_entity.pdbx_description
1 polymer ?
#
loop_
_entity_poly.entity_id
_entity_poly.type
_entity_poly.pdbx_seq_one_letter_code
_entity_poly.pdbx_strand_id
1 'polypeptide(L)' 'MQTPQIFRRASLLEAYERIRSNSLIVTDEVSAIEHAGGSIVIVPAQDHNLKITYAGDLPIAESILKQRHSSSRT' A
#
# COMPACT_ATOMS: atom_id res chain seq x y z
N MET A 1 3.94 -5.41 0.80
CA MET A 1 3.32 -4.32 0.01
C MET A 1 3.13 -3.11 0.92
N GLN A 2 3.44 -1.91 0.44
CA GLN A 2 3.17 -0.64 1.13
C GLN A 2 2.14 0.18 0.34
N THR A 3 1.63 1.24 0.94
CA THR A 3 0.82 2.28 0.28
C THR A 3 1.67 3.54 0.09
N PRO A 4 1.25 4.52 -0.74
CA PRO A 4 0.10 4.50 -1.64
C PRO A 4 0.24 3.44 -2.74
N GLN A 5 -0.88 2.81 -3.09
CA GLN A 5 -1.02 2.01 -4.31
C GLN A 5 -1.85 2.84 -5.30
N ILE A 6 -1.35 3.04 -6.52
CA ILE A 6 -1.93 4.01 -7.47
C ILE A 6 -2.46 3.28 -8.70
N PHE A 7 -3.75 3.44 -8.96
CA PHE A 7 -4.44 2.83 -10.10
C PHE A 7 -5.37 3.81 -10.79
N ARG A 8 -5.67 3.56 -12.07
CA ARG A 8 -6.78 4.25 -12.73
C ARG A 8 -8.09 3.80 -12.08
N ARG A 9 -8.95 4.77 -11.75
CA ARG A 9 -10.26 4.51 -11.12
C ARG A 9 -11.08 3.46 -11.88
N ALA A 10 -11.17 3.56 -13.20
CA ALA A 10 -11.95 2.64 -14.02
C ALA A 10 -11.45 1.19 -13.90
N SER A 11 -10.13 1.00 -13.96
CA SER A 11 -9.49 -0.32 -13.83
C SER A 11 -9.72 -0.93 -12.44
N LEU A 12 -9.63 -0.12 -11.38
CA LEU A 12 -9.85 -0.60 -10.02
C LEU A 12 -11.31 -1.01 -9.78
N LEU A 13 -12.28 -0.25 -10.33
CA LEU A 13 -13.70 -0.60 -10.24
C LEU A 13 -14.01 -1.91 -10.98
N GLU A 14 -13.45 -2.09 -12.18
CA GLU A 14 -13.61 -3.33 -12.94
C GLU A 14 -13.01 -4.54 -12.18
N ALA A 15 -11.83 -4.36 -11.60
CA ALA A 15 -11.18 -5.40 -10.81
C ALA A 15 -12.04 -5.83 -9.61
N TYR A 16 -12.58 -4.87 -8.85
CA TYR A 16 -13.45 -5.19 -7.73
C TYR A 16 -14.76 -5.86 -8.14
N GLU A 17 -15.34 -5.49 -9.28
CA GLU A 17 -16.54 -6.17 -9.77
C GLU A 17 -16.25 -7.63 -10.11
N ARG A 18 -15.08 -7.92 -10.71
CA ARG A 18 -14.64 -9.30 -10.97
C ARG A 18 -14.38 -10.09 -9.69
N ILE A 19 -13.77 -9.47 -8.68
CA ILE A 19 -13.53 -10.13 -7.38
C ILE A 19 -14.86 -10.49 -6.72
N ARG A 20 -15.80 -9.55 -6.73
CA ARG A 20 -17.15 -9.73 -6.19
C ARG A 20 -17.92 -10.82 -6.93
N SER A 21 -17.87 -10.84 -8.27
CA SER A 21 -18.59 -11.83 -9.08
C SER A 21 -18.05 -13.26 -8.92
N ASN A 22 -16.75 -13.39 -8.63
CA ASN A 22 -16.07 -14.66 -8.47
C ASN A 22 -15.84 -15.06 -7.00
N SER A 23 -16.38 -14.29 -6.05
CA SER A 23 -16.20 -14.51 -4.60
C SER A 23 -14.73 -14.68 -4.18
N LEU A 24 -13.83 -13.94 -4.83
CA LEU A 24 -12.40 -13.97 -4.52
C LEU A 24 -12.12 -13.15 -3.26
N ILE A 25 -11.13 -13.58 -2.49
CA ILE A 25 -10.63 -12.83 -1.33
C ILE A 25 -9.30 -12.21 -1.71
N VAL A 26 -9.21 -10.89 -1.58
CA VAL A 26 -7.99 -10.11 -1.81
C VAL A 26 -7.66 -9.29 -0.58
N THR A 27 -6.37 -8.97 -0.38
CA THR A 27 -5.90 -8.23 0.80
C THR A 27 -5.48 -6.80 0.51
N ASP A 28 -5.31 -6.45 -0.77
CA ASP A 28 -4.94 -5.12 -1.23
C ASP A 28 -5.40 -4.88 -2.69
N GLU A 29 -5.24 -3.65 -3.18
CA GLU A 29 -5.63 -3.27 -4.53
C GLU A 29 -4.71 -3.88 -5.61
N VAL A 30 -3.45 -4.16 -5.28
CA VAL A 30 -2.51 -4.85 -6.19
C VAL A 30 -3.03 -6.23 -6.56
N SER A 31 -3.31 -7.08 -5.56
CA SER A 31 -3.85 -8.42 -5.78
C SER A 31 -5.19 -8.38 -6.51
N ALA A 32 -6.02 -7.37 -6.24
CA ALA A 32 -7.25 -7.15 -6.99
C ALA A 32 -7.02 -6.94 -8.49
N ILE A 33 -6.07 -6.08 -8.84
CA ILE A 33 -5.74 -5.75 -10.24
C ILE A 33 -5.06 -6.94 -10.94
N GLU A 34 -4.18 -7.67 -10.26
CA GLU A 34 -3.55 -8.88 -10.80
C GLU A 34 -4.60 -9.96 -11.15
N HIS A 35 -5.56 -10.20 -10.25
CA HIS A 35 -6.67 -11.12 -10.52
C HIS A 35 -7.55 -10.69 -11.70
N ALA A 36 -7.63 -9.39 -11.97
CA ALA A 36 -8.33 -8.84 -13.13
C ALA A 36 -7.49 -8.90 -14.43
N GLY A 37 -6.26 -9.43 -14.38
CA GLY A 37 -5.33 -9.52 -15.50
C GLY A 37 -4.54 -8.24 -15.77
N GLY A 38 -4.56 -7.28 -14.85
CA GLY A 38 -3.78 -6.05 -14.94
C GLY A 38 -2.30 -6.27 -14.64
N SER A 39 -1.45 -5.38 -15.16
CA SER A 39 0.00 -5.39 -14.89
C SER A 39 0.36 -4.44 -13.76
N ILE A 40 1.36 -4.83 -12.95
CA ILE A 40 1.83 -4.09 -11.78
C ILE A 40 3.29 -3.67 -11.98
N VAL A 41 3.62 -2.48 -11.49
CA VAL A 41 5.00 -2.01 -11.38
C VAL A 41 5.27 -1.67 -9.92
N ILE A 42 6.39 -2.17 -9.40
CA ILE A 42 6.85 -1.88 -8.03
C ILE A 42 7.83 -0.71 -8.08
N VAL A 43 7.52 0.32 -7.30
CA VAL A 43 8.42 1.45 -7.06
C VAL A 43 9.13 1.22 -5.73
N PRO A 44 10.48 1.20 -5.69
CA PRO A 44 11.21 1.06 -4.43
C PRO A 44 10.88 2.20 -3.47
N ALA A 45 10.54 1.87 -2.23
CA ALA A 45 10.33 2.86 -1.18
C ALA A 45 11.68 3.44 -0.74
N GLN A 46 11.78 4.77 -0.75
CA GLN A 46 12.98 5.48 -0.28
C GLN A 46 12.99 5.72 1.23
N ASP A 47 11.85 5.51 1.90
CA ASP A 47 11.65 5.82 3.32
C ASP A 47 10.72 4.78 3.98
N HIS A 48 10.78 4.68 5.30
CA HIS A 48 10.02 3.73 6.11
C HIS A 48 8.53 4.09 6.19
N ASN A 49 7.68 3.56 5.32
CA ASN A 49 6.23 3.66 5.46
C ASN A 49 5.65 2.47 6.24
N LEU A 50 5.86 2.47 7.56
CA LEU A 50 5.41 1.41 8.47
C LEU A 50 3.88 1.48 8.70
N LYS A 51 3.21 0.33 8.62
CA LYS A 51 1.83 0.16 9.10
C LYS A 51 1.84 -0.09 10.61
N ILE A 52 1.24 0.80 11.39
CA ILE A 52 1.03 0.61 12.83
C ILE A 52 -0.11 -0.39 13.02
N THR A 53 0.19 -1.56 13.55
CA THR A 53 -0.75 -2.68 13.73
C THR A 53 -0.85 -3.10 15.20
N TYR A 54 0.27 -3.03 15.94
CA TYR A 54 0.35 -3.39 17.35
C TYR A 54 0.91 -2.23 18.19
N ALA A 55 0.70 -2.27 19.50
CA ALA A 55 1.21 -1.25 20.42
C ALA A 55 2.74 -1.08 20.33
N GLY A 56 3.46 -2.17 20.07
CA GLY A 56 4.93 -2.16 19.89
C GLY A 56 5.41 -1.39 18.65
N ASP A 57 4.54 -1.08 17.69
CA ASP A 57 4.92 -0.33 16.49
C ASP A 57 5.04 1.19 16.78
N LEU A 58 4.39 1.68 17.84
CA LEU A 58 4.35 3.12 18.15
C LEU A 58 5.72 3.71 18.47
N PRO A 59 6.57 3.12 19.34
CA PRO A 59 7.92 3.65 19.59
C PRO A 59 8.80 3.66 18.32
N ILE A 60 8.59 2.69 17.42
CA ILE A 60 9.32 2.58 16.16
C ILE A 60 8.89 3.72 15.22
N ALA A 61 7.58 3.92 15.05
CA ALA A 61 7.04 5.00 14.24
C ALA A 61 7.48 6.39 14.74
N GLU A 62 7.50 6.59 16.07
CA GLU A 62 7.97 7.84 16.67
C GLU A 62 9.45 8.11 16.35
N SER A 63 10.30 7.09 16.45
CA SER A 63 11.73 7.21 16.10
C SER A 63 11.94 7.59 14.62
N ILE A 64 11.20 6.93 13.71
CA ILE A 64 11.24 7.25 12.27
C ILE A 64 10.85 8.71 12.02
N LEU A 65 9.77 9.19 12.65
CA LEU A 65 9.32 10.57 12.50
C LEU A 65 10.36 11.58 13.02
N LYS A 66 10.99 11.31 14.18
CA LYS A 66 12.06 12.15 14.71
C LYS A 66 13.25 12.26 13.74
N GLN A 67 13.66 11.15 13.12
CA GLN A 67 14.74 11.13 12.13
C GLN A 67 14.40 11.92 10.85
N ARG A 68 13.15 11.86 10.39
CA ARG A 68 12.68 12.66 9.24
C ARG A 68 12.74 14.15 9.53
N HIS A 69 12.28 14.57 10.71
CA HIS A 69 12.31 15.97 11.11
C HIS A 69 13.73 16.53 11.26
N SER A 70 14.69 15.71 11.72
CA SER A 70 16.10 16.14 11.76
C SER A 70 16.73 16.26 10.38
N SER A 71 16.39 15.35 9.46
CA SER A 71 16.94 15.32 8.09
C SER A 71 16.39 16.45 7.19
N SER A 72 15.20 16.97 7.50
CA SER A 72 14.55 18.07 6.77
C SER A 72 15.03 19.48 7.16
N ARG A 73 15.90 19.62 8.17
CA ARG A 73 16.35 20.92 8.73
C ARG A 73 17.73 21.39 8.22
N THR A 74 18.23 20.76 7.17
CA THR A 74 19.44 21.14 6.39
C THR A 74 19.02 21.46 4.97
#